data_AF-A0A4R0F9B8-F1
#
_entry.id   AF-A0A4R0F9B8-F1
#
_cell.length_a   1.000
_cell.length_b   1.000
_cell.length_c   1.000
_cell.angle_alpha   90.00
_cell.angle_beta   90.00
_cell.angle_gamma   90.00
#
_symmetry.space_group_name_H-M   'P 1'
#
loop_
_entity.id
_entity.type
_entity.pdbx_description
1 polymer ?
#
loop_
_entity_poly.entity_id
_entity_poly.type
_entity_poly.pdbx_seq_one_letter_code
_entity_poly.pdbx_strand_id
1 'polypeptide(L)'
;MGHLYEDKKIKNRVKRLQGQIQAIDQALMQPDSSCIEVLQQVAAVKGAVNGLMNELIEAHLRHHVLKPQSEFDEAELAEFLKLLKRYG
;
A
#
# COMPACT_ATOMS: atom_id res chain seq x y z
N MET A 1 -8.86 7.28 -11.80
CA MET A 1 -7.63 7.68 -11.09
C MET A 1 -7.66 9.09 -10.45
N GLY A 2 -8.82 9.74 -10.27
CA GLY A 2 -8.87 11.11 -9.72
C GLY A 2 -8.57 11.25 -8.22
N HIS A 3 -9.17 10.40 -7.36
CA HIS A 3 -9.14 10.65 -5.91
C HIS A 3 -7.76 10.42 -5.24
N LEU A 4 -6.95 9.48 -5.73
CA LEU A 4 -5.62 9.22 -5.17
C LEU A 4 -4.60 10.32 -5.53
N TYR A 5 -4.84 11.07 -6.60
CA TYR A 5 -3.92 12.13 -7.03
C TYR A 5 -3.85 13.25 -6.00
N GLU A 6 -4.91 13.53 -5.26
CA GLU A 6 -4.93 14.60 -4.25
C GLU A 6 -4.71 14.09 -2.82
N ASP A 7 -4.70 12.77 -2.62
CA ASP A 7 -4.56 12.16 -1.30
C ASP A 7 -3.12 12.26 -0.76
N LYS A 8 -2.87 13.31 0.03
CA LYS A 8 -1.60 13.55 0.72
C LYS A 8 -1.25 12.42 1.70
N LYS A 9 -2.24 11.75 2.31
CA LYS A 9 -1.99 10.69 3.29
C LYS A 9 -1.40 9.46 2.61
N ILE A 10 -1.99 9.04 1.48
CA ILE A 10 -1.47 7.94 0.65
C ILE A 10 -0.08 8.28 0.13
N LYS A 11 0.13 9.50 -0.42
CA LYS A 11 1.45 9.94 -0.87
C LYS A 11 2.50 9.90 0.24
N ASN A 12 2.16 10.34 1.44
CA ASN A 12 3.07 10.30 2.59
C ASN A 12 3.41 8.86 3.02
N ARG A 13 2.47 7.91 2.91
CA ARG A 13 2.74 6.49 3.16
C ARG A 13 3.74 5.91 2.16
N VAL A 14 3.55 6.20 0.88
CA VAL A 14 4.47 5.76 -0.18
C VAL A 14 5.88 6.33 0.06
N LYS A 15 6.00 7.63 0.41
CA LYS A 15 7.29 8.23 0.77
C LYS A 15 7.96 7.55 1.97
N ARG A 16 7.19 7.16 3.00
CA ARG A 16 7.75 6.41 4.14
C ARG A 16 8.26 5.03 3.73
N LEU A 17 7.51 4.31 2.89
CA LEU A 17 7.95 3.03 2.34
C LEU A 17 9.25 3.17 1.55
N GLN A 18 9.38 4.22 0.72
CA GLN A 18 10.63 4.51 0.00
C GLN A 18 11.81 4.69 0.96
N GLY A 19 11.63 5.46 2.05
CA GLY A 19 12.66 5.62 3.08
C GLY A 19 13.02 4.32 3.80
N GLN A 20 12.04 3.43 4.05
CA GLN A 20 12.30 2.12 4.64
C GLN A 20 13.11 1.21 3.70
N ILE A 21 12.80 1.21 2.40
CA ILE A 21 13.57 0.46 1.40
C ILE A 21 15.00 0.99 1.31
N GLN A 22 15.18 2.32 1.32
CA GLN A 22 16.52 2.93 1.34
C GLN A 22 17.30 2.56 2.61
N ALA A 23 16.65 2.48 3.77
CA ALA A 23 17.30 2.06 5.00
C ALA A 23 17.78 0.60 4.95
N ILE A 24 17.00 -0.30 4.35
CA ILE A 24 17.41 -1.70 4.13
C ILE A 24 18.63 -1.77 3.22
N ASP A 25 18.62 -1.04 2.11
CA ASP A 25 19.75 -0.97 1.18
C ASP A 25 21.02 -0.49 1.88
N GLN A 26 20.92 0.58 2.67
CA GLN A 26 22.04 1.10 3.46
C GLN A 26 22.57 0.09 4.49
N ALA A 27 21.70 -0.67 5.16
CA ALA A 27 22.11 -1.70 6.10
C ALA A 27 22.89 -2.83 5.39
N LEU A 28 22.43 -3.25 4.21
CA LEU A 28 23.11 -4.29 3.43
C LEU A 28 24.51 -3.88 2.93
N MET A 29 24.80 -2.58 2.84
CA MET A 29 26.13 -2.06 2.48
C MET A 29 27.10 -1.98 3.66
N GLN A 30 26.64 -2.22 4.89
CA GLN A 30 27.48 -2.15 6.09
C GLN A 30 28.01 -3.54 6.48
N PRO A 31 29.33 -3.73 6.58
CA PRO A 31 29.93 -5.04 6.89
C PRO A 31 29.46 -5.66 8.21
N ASP A 32 29.15 -4.81 9.20
CA ASP A 32 28.79 -5.22 10.56
C ASP A 32 27.27 -5.24 10.80
N SER A 33 26.45 -5.06 9.76
CA SER A 33 24.99 -5.09 9.92
C SER A 33 24.49 -6.46 10.35
N SER A 34 23.65 -6.47 11.38
CA SER A 34 23.03 -7.70 11.86
C SER A 34 21.98 -8.20 10.89
N CYS A 35 22.09 -9.47 10.47
CA CYS A 35 21.06 -10.13 9.66
C CYS A 35 19.67 -10.05 10.31
N ILE A 36 19.60 -10.09 11.65
CA ILE A 36 18.33 -9.99 12.38
C ILE A 36 17.72 -8.60 12.23
N GLU A 37 18.53 -7.55 12.28
CA GLU A 37 18.06 -6.16 12.11
C GLU A 37 17.52 -5.93 10.71
N VAL A 38 18.22 -6.43 9.67
CA VAL A 38 17.74 -6.37 8.28
C VAL A 38 16.41 -7.12 8.13
N LEU A 39 16.28 -8.32 8.71
CA LEU A 39 15.03 -9.07 8.68
C LEU A 39 13.88 -8.32 9.38
N GLN A 40 14.15 -7.62 10.49
CA GLN A 40 13.16 -6.78 11.17
C GLN A 40 12.73 -5.59 10.30
N GLN A 41 13.66 -4.94 9.61
CA GLN A 41 13.34 -3.85 8.68
C GLN A 41 12.48 -4.33 7.51
N VAL A 42 12.81 -5.48 6.91
CA VAL A 42 12.01 -6.10 5.84
C VAL A 42 10.61 -6.46 6.36
N ALA A 43 10.50 -7.00 7.57
CA ALA A 43 9.20 -7.28 8.19
C ALA A 43 8.37 -6.00 8.42
N ALA A 44 9.01 -4.91 8.83
CA ALA A 44 8.36 -3.61 8.97
C ALA A 44 7.84 -3.07 7.62
N VAL A 45 8.62 -3.21 6.54
CA VAL A 45 8.18 -2.87 5.18
C VAL A 45 6.97 -3.70 4.78
N LYS A 46 7.00 -5.02 4.99
CA LYS A 46 5.86 -5.90 4.71
C LYS A 46 4.59 -5.43 5.43
N GLY A 47 4.69 -5.09 6.71
CA GLY A 47 3.57 -4.54 7.48
C GLY A 47 3.07 -3.20 6.92
N ALA A 48 3.97 -2.30 6.54
CA ALA A 48 3.62 -1.01 5.96
C ALA A 48 2.95 -1.13 4.58
N VAL A 49 3.38 -2.07 3.74
CA VAL A 49 2.76 -2.38 2.45
C VAL A 49 1.34 -2.91 2.66
N ASN A 50 1.14 -3.85 3.58
CA ASN A 50 -0.20 -4.37 3.90
C ASN A 50 -1.12 -3.25 4.40
N GLY A 51 -0.61 -2.36 5.25
CA GLY A 51 -1.37 -1.20 5.72
C GLY A 51 -1.75 -0.23 4.60
N LEU A 52 -0.85 0.02 3.64
CA LEU A 52 -1.15 0.83 2.45
C LEU A 52 -2.21 0.17 1.57
N MET A 53 -2.10 -1.15 1.35
CA MET A 53 -3.08 -1.91 0.57
C MET A 53 -4.49 -1.78 1.14
N ASN A 54 -4.65 -1.94 2.46
CA ASN A 54 -5.94 -1.78 3.13
C ASN A 54 -6.55 -0.39 2.93
N GLU A 55 -5.74 0.67 3.01
CA GLU A 55 -6.24 2.04 2.77
C GLU A 55 -6.66 2.27 1.31
N LEU A 56 -5.91 1.73 0.34
CA LEU A 56 -6.27 1.81 -1.07
C LEU A 56 -7.55 1.04 -1.38
N ILE A 57 -7.74 -0.13 -0.77
CA ILE A 57 -8.97 -0.92 -0.85
C ILE A 57 -10.16 -0.11 -0.35
N GLU A 58 -10.05 0.46 0.86
CA GLU A 58 -11.12 1.27 1.44
C GLU A 58 -11.44 2.50 0.57
N ALA A 59 -10.40 3.21 0.12
CA ALA A 59 -10.57 4.38 -0.74
C ALA A 59 -11.27 4.02 -2.04
N HIS A 60 -10.87 2.91 -2.69
CA HIS A 60 -11.50 2.46 -3.93
C HIS A 60 -12.98 2.10 -3.73
N LEU A 61 -13.29 1.32 -2.69
CA LEU A 61 -14.67 0.95 -2.37
C LEU A 61 -15.55 2.17 -2.11
N ARG A 62 -15.08 3.15 -1.34
CA ARG A 62 -15.87 4.34 -0.99
C ARG A 62 -16.09 5.28 -2.17
N HIS A 63 -15.10 5.44 -3.05
CA HIS A 63 -15.16 6.46 -4.11
C HIS A 63 -15.70 5.93 -5.43
N HIS A 64 -15.54 4.64 -5.72
CA HIS A 64 -15.92 4.07 -7.02
C HIS A 64 -17.07 3.08 -6.93
N VAL A 65 -17.15 2.29 -5.85
CA VAL A 65 -18.17 1.23 -5.71
C VAL A 65 -19.41 1.69 -4.94
N LEU A 66 -19.23 2.37 -3.80
CA LEU A 66 -20.28 2.79 -2.86
C LEU A 66 -20.61 4.28 -3.00
N LYS A 67 -20.78 4.76 -4.24
CA LYS A 67 -21.02 6.17 -4.54
C LYS A 67 -22.25 6.71 -3.76
N PRO A 68 -22.16 7.87 -3.07
CA PRO A 68 -23.20 8.36 -2.16
C PRO A 68 -24.57 8.70 -2.79
N GLN A 69 -24.67 8.79 -4.12
CA GLN A 69 -25.88 9.24 -4.84
C GLN A 69 -26.18 8.44 -6.12
N SER A 70 -25.52 7.30 -6.34
CA SER A 70 -25.75 6.46 -7.53
C SER A 70 -25.94 4.99 -7.16
N GLU A 71 -26.50 4.21 -8.09
CA GLU A 71 -26.52 2.76 -8.01
C GLU A 71 -25.12 2.19 -7.78
N PHE A 72 -25.08 1.09 -7.04
CA PHE A 72 -23.91 0.28 -6.80
C PHE A 72 -23.24 -0.15 -8.12
N ASP A 73 -21.93 0.03 -8.20
CA ASP A 73 -21.17 -0.27 -9.42
C ASP A 73 -20.63 -1.71 -9.40
N GLU A 74 -21.47 -2.66 -9.82
CA GLU A 74 -21.14 -4.10 -9.81
C GLU A 74 -19.97 -4.43 -10.75
N ALA A 75 -19.82 -3.70 -11.86
CA ALA A 75 -18.73 -3.89 -12.82
C ALA A 75 -17.39 -3.49 -12.21
N GLU A 76 -17.31 -2.33 -11.55
CA GLU A 76 -16.12 -1.88 -10.83
C GLU A 76 -15.75 -2.84 -9.69
N LEU A 77 -16.74 -3.31 -8.92
CA LEU A 77 -16.49 -4.30 -7.87
C LEU A 77 -15.90 -5.59 -8.45
N ALA A 78 -16.43 -6.08 -9.56
CA ALA A 78 -15.93 -7.30 -10.19
C ALA A 78 -14.47 -7.16 -10.65
N GLU A 79 -14.08 -5.99 -11.20
CA GLU A 79 -12.70 -5.69 -11.55
C GLU A 79 -11.79 -5.63 -10.32
N PHE A 80 -12.25 -4.94 -9.27
CA PHE A 80 -11.53 -4.83 -8.01
C PHE A 80 -11.30 -6.19 -7.33
N LEU A 81 -12.32 -7.06 -7.31
CA LEU A 81 -12.21 -8.42 -6.76
C LEU A 81 -11.24 -9.30 -7.54
N LYS A 82 -11.08 -9.10 -8.86
CA LYS A 82 -10.05 -9.80 -9.63
C LYS A 82 -8.64 -9.42 -9.17
N LEU A 83 -8.41 -8.14 -8.88
CA LEU A 83 -7.12 -7.67 -8.34
C LEU A 83 -6.86 -8.24 -6.95
N LEU A 84 -7.87 -8.24 -6.07
CA LEU A 84 -7.75 -8.84 -4.73
C LEU A 84 -7.47 -10.34 -4.79
N LYS A 85 -8.13 -11.11 -5.67
CA LYS A 85 -7.83 -12.54 -5.82
C LYS A 85 -6.42 -12.82 -6.34
N ARG A 86 -5.81 -11.86 -7.05
CA ARG A 86 -4.48 -12.01 -7.64
C ARG A 86 -3.35 -11.66 -6.66
N TYR A 87 -3.59 -10.72 -5.76
CA TYR A 87 -2.54 -10.14 -4.90
C TYR A 87 -2.84 -10.18 -3.40
N GLY A 88 -4.06 -10.58 -3.01
CA GLY A 88 -4.49 -10.79 -1.63
C GLY A 88 -4.17 -12.18 -1.10
#